data_AF-A0AA41K6I1-F1
#
_entry.id   AF-A0AA41K6I1-F1
#
_cell.length_a   1.000
_cell.length_b   1.000
_cell.length_c   1.000
_cell.angle_alpha   90.00
_cell.angle_beta   90.00
_cell.angle_gamma   90.00
#
_symmetry.space_group_name_H-M   'P 1'
#
loop_
_entity.id
_entity.type
_entity.pdbx_description
1 polymer ?
#
loop_
_entity_poly.entity_id
_entity_poly.type
_entity_poly.pdbx_seq_one_letter_code
_entity_poly.pdbx_strand_id
1 'polypeptide(L)' 'MTMVEAVLGISILAELVLRRTNYNIVYIPIDPPVYRTIGVAYKDKNSLPIAVKYFIEYLTANRERLP' A
#
# COMPACT_ATOMS: atom_id res chain seq x y z
N MET A 1 9.81 -2.39 10.20
CA MET A 1 9.56 -1.63 11.43
C MET A 1 10.20 -2.28 12.65
N THR A 2 10.10 -3.60 12.87
CA THR A 2 10.79 -4.31 13.98
C THR A 2 12.28 -4.00 14.12
N MET A 3 13.04 -3.90 13.01
CA MET A 3 14.46 -3.55 13.06
C MET A 3 14.71 -2.10 13.51
N VAL A 4 13.81 -1.17 13.13
CA VAL A 4 13.90 0.25 13.53
C VAL A 4 13.58 0.37 15.02
N GLU A 5 12.55 -0.33 15.49
CA GLU A 5 12.17 -0.38 16.91
C GLU A 5 13.26 -1.03 17.78
N ALA A 6 13.96 -2.04 17.25
CA ALA A 6 15.12 -2.66 17.88
C ALA A 6 16.42 -1.84 17.78
N VAL A 7 16.35 -0.58 17.32
CA VAL A 7 17.48 0.36 17.23
C VAL A 7 18.61 -0.16 16.31
N LEU A 8 18.25 -0.93 15.27
CA LEU A 8 19.21 -1.45 14.28
C LEU A 8 19.41 -0.50 13.08
N GLY A 9 18.73 0.64 13.04
CA GLY A 9 18.91 1.66 12.01
C GLY A 9 17.60 2.35 11.60
N ILE A 10 17.61 2.94 10.39
CA ILE A 10 16.47 3.63 9.79
C ILE A 10 15.91 2.86 8.59
N SER A 11 14.67 3.13 8.20
CA SER A 11 14.05 2.52 7.02
C SER A 11 13.15 3.51 6.29
N ILE A 12 13.16 3.45 4.96
CA ILE A 12 12.20 4.15 4.11
C ILE A 12 11.11 3.15 3.72
N LEU A 13 9.85 3.47 4.01
CA LEU A 13 8.71 2.58 3.79
C LEU A 13 7.58 3.33 3.10
N ALA A 14 6.74 2.59 2.37
CA ALA A 14 5.51 3.15 1.83
C ALA A 14 4.53 3.48 2.97
N GLU A 15 3.88 4.63 2.87
CA GLU A 15 2.97 5.16 3.91
C GLU A 15 1.90 4.14 4.34
N LEU A 16 1.35 3.38 3.39
CA LEU A 16 0.35 2.32 3.65
C LEU A 16 0.83 1.25 4.65
N VAL A 17 2.13 0.97 4.68
CA VAL A 17 2.71 -0.02 5.60
C VAL A 17 2.80 0.55 7.02
N LEU A 18 3.01 1.87 7.17
CA LEU A 18 3.15 2.55 8.45
C LEU A 18 1.83 2.60 9.25
N ARG A 19 0.68 2.53 8.56
CA ARG A 19 -0.66 2.67 9.16
C ARG A 19 -1.11 1.46 10.01
N ARG A 20 -0.44 0.31 9.90
CA ARG A 20 -0.99 -0.98 10.38
C ARG A 20 -0.45 -1.50 11.72
N THR A 21 0.36 -0.74 12.45
CA THR A 21 1.13 -1.34 13.56
C THR A 21 1.47 -0.39 14.69
N ASN A 22 1.40 -0.92 15.91
CA ASN A 22 1.68 -0.22 17.16
C ASN A 22 3.19 -0.30 17.52
N TYR A 23 4.05 0.24 16.65
CA TYR A 23 5.49 0.33 16.93
C TYR A 23 5.84 1.67 17.59
N ASN A 24 6.75 1.65 18.54
CA ASN A 24 7.26 2.86 19.21
C ASN A 24 8.36 3.53 18.38
N ILE A 25 8.00 4.04 17.20
CA ILE A 25 8.91 4.68 16.25
C ILE A 25 8.30 5.98 15.70
N VAL A 26 9.15 6.94 15.35
CA VAL A 26 8.75 8.18 14.71
C VAL A 26 8.80 8.02 13.20
N TYR A 27 7.78 8.54 12.51
CA TYR A 27 7.73 8.62 11.05
C TYR A 27 7.96 10.06 10.61
N ILE A 28 8.81 10.27 9.61
CA ILE A 28 9.13 11.60 9.06
C ILE A 28 8.86 11.56 7.55
N PRO A 29 8.09 12.50 6.99
CA PRO A 29 7.90 12.58 5.55
C PRO A 29 9.22 12.93 4.85
N ILE A 30 9.43 12.37 3.66
CA ILE A 30 10.59 12.67 2.83
C ILE A 30 10.31 13.95 2.04
N ASP A 31 11.30 14.84 1.95
CA ASP A 31 11.26 16.05 1.14
C ASP A 31 12.43 16.03 0.14
N PRO A 32 12.17 15.98 -1.19
CA PRO A 32 10.85 16.00 -1.83
C PRO A 32 10.08 14.67 -1.65
N PRO A 33 8.74 14.70 -1.73
CA PRO A 33 7.93 13.50 -1.59
C PRO A 33 8.20 12.50 -2.71
N VAL A 34 8.29 11.21 -2.35
CA VAL A 34 8.52 10.10 -3.29
C VAL A 34 7.29 9.21 -3.34
N TYR A 35 6.73 9.04 -4.54
CA TYR A 35 5.54 8.23 -4.78
C TYR A 35 5.86 6.96 -5.56
N ARG A 36 5.06 5.91 -5.34
CA ARG A 36 5.09 4.69 -6.14
C ARG A 36 3.68 4.32 -6.58
N THR A 37 3.52 3.89 -7.81
CA THR A 37 2.24 3.42 -8.35
C THR A 37 1.97 1.99 -7.88
N ILE A 38 0.77 1.74 -7.34
CA ILE A 38 0.25 0.41 -7.05
C ILE A 38 -0.78 0.06 -8.11
N GLY A 39 -0.68 -1.13 -8.69
CA GLY A 39 -1.57 -1.60 -9.76
C GLY A 39 -2.15 -2.98 -9.46
N VAL A 40 -3.29 -3.28 -10.08
CA VAL A 40 -3.90 -4.61 -10.10
C VAL A 40 -3.59 -5.24 -11.45
N ALA A 41 -2.94 -6.41 -11.45
CA ALA A 41 -2.56 -7.12 -12.66
C ALA A 41 -3.39 -8.40 -12.85
N TYR A 42 -3.78 -8.68 -14.08
CA TYR A 42 -4.46 -9.90 -14.51
C TYR A 42 -4.04 -10.24 -15.94
N LYS A 43 -4.06 -11.52 -16.29
CA LYS A 43 -3.55 -12.01 -17.58
C LYS A 43 -4.39 -11.55 -18.77
N ASP A 44 -5.70 -11.75 -18.70
CA ASP A 44 -6.66 -11.35 -19.72
C ASP A 44 -7.96 -10.92 -19.05
N LYS A 45 -8.54 -9.81 -19.51
CA LYS A 45 -9.79 -9.26 -18.96
C LYS A 45 -10.99 -10.13 -19.32
N ASN A 46 -10.96 -10.78 -20.47
CA ASN A 46 -12.09 -11.57 -20.96
C ASN A 46 -12.23 -12.90 -20.20
N SER A 47 -11.09 -13.52 -19.87
CA SER A 47 -11.02 -14.78 -19.11
C SER A 47 -11.27 -14.64 -17.60
N LEU A 48 -11.46 -13.43 -17.06
CA LEU A 48 -11.70 -13.25 -15.63
C LEU A 48 -13.05 -13.83 -15.20
N PRO A 49 -13.11 -14.58 -14.09
CA PRO A 49 -14.37 -14.93 -13.45
C PRO A 49 -15.17 -13.67 -13.11
N ILE A 50 -16.50 -13.76 -13.18
CA ILE A 50 -17.37 -12.59 -12.97
C ILE A 50 -17.18 -11.95 -11.59
N ALA A 51 -16.92 -12.76 -10.56
CA ALA A 51 -16.59 -12.28 -9.22
C ALA A 51 -15.34 -11.38 -9.19
N VAL A 52 -14.31 -11.70 -9.98
CA VAL A 52 -13.08 -10.91 -10.06
C VAL A 52 -13.34 -9.59 -10.79
N LYS A 53 -14.17 -9.59 -11.85
CA LYS A 53 -14.56 -8.37 -12.56
C LYS A 53 -15.26 -7.40 -11.61
N TYR A 54 -16.25 -7.88 -10.86
CA TYR A 54 -16.94 -7.06 -9.85
C TYR A 54 -16.00 -6.58 -8.74
N PHE A 55 -15.06 -7.40 -8.29
CA PHE A 55 -14.08 -7.00 -7.30
C PHE A 55 -13.17 -5.86 -7.79
N ILE A 56 -12.66 -5.95 -9.02
CA ILE A 56 -11.82 -4.92 -9.63
C ILE A 56 -12.63 -3.63 -9.85
N GLU A 57 -13.86 -3.73 -10.32
CA GLU A 57 -14.77 -2.60 -10.49
C GLU A 57 -15.04 -1.91 -9.15
N TYR A 58 -15.35 -2.69 -8.11
CA TYR A 58 -15.54 -2.18 -6.75
C TYR A 58 -14.30 -1.47 -6.22
N LEU A 59 -13.11 -2.07 -6.37
CA LEU A 59 -11.84 -1.44 -5.98
C LEU A 59 -11.60 -0.12 -6.71
N THR A 60 -11.88 -0.08 -8.02
CA THR A 60 -11.65 1.11 -8.85
C THR A 60 -12.61 2.24 -8.48
N ALA A 61 -13.89 1.93 -8.26
CA ALA A 61 -14.91 2.90 -7.85
C ALA A 61 -14.66 3.47 -6.45
N ASN A 62 -13.99 2.72 -5.57
CA ASN A 62 -13.71 3.12 -4.19
C ASN A 62 -12.27 3.58 -3.95
N ARG A 63 -11.46 3.81 -5.01
CA ARG A 63 -10.02 4.11 -4.88
C ARG A 63 -9.71 5.25 -3.92
N GLU A 64 -10.50 6.32 -3.96
CA GLU A 64 -10.31 7.51 -3.10
C GLU A 64 -10.68 7.26 -1.62
N ARG A 65 -11.37 6.16 -1.33
CA ARG A 65 -11.77 5.75 0.03
C ARG A 65 -10.86 4.65 0.60
N LEU A 66 -9.93 4.14 -0.20
CA LEU A 66 -8.96 3.16 0.28
C LEU A 66 -7.99 3.85 1.25
N PRO A 67 -7.59 3.16 2.34
CA PRO A 67 -6.73 3.72 3.37
C PRO A 67 -5.34 4.08 2.86
#